data_AF-A0A9Q0F0P7-F1
#
_entry.id   AF-A0A9Q0F0P7-F1
#
_cell.length_a   1.000
_cell.length_b   1.000
_cell.length_c   1.000
_cell.angle_alpha   90.00
_cell.angle_beta   90.00
_cell.angle_gamma   90.00
#
_symmetry.space_group_name_H-M   'P 1'
#
loop_
_entity.id
_entity.type
_entity.pdbx_description
1 polymer ?
#
loop_
_entity_poly.entity_id
_entity_poly.type
_entity_poly.pdbx_seq_one_letter_code
_entity_poly.pdbx_strand_id
1 'polypeptide(L)'
;MKTHDVAFAGRPQTRATNSLFFGCIDIAFCPYGEYWRQAKKICVLELLSQKRVQAFQLIREEEVAAMMDKIRLTSTKRAAVDLSDMFLTVTNNIVSRSALGRDGNRVDLIAHFCFEDMIPFLGWVDNLTGLVGNLETTSRALHNFLDQVIEEHQLSSREDDSDAKDIVDILLRLQKDGGLDIDLTRDSLKAILLKTELNEGMDPLTLGHQWWQEMHKTTVFHRVFLSFFLLLLSLLYLLKRAKTDKWILPPSPRKLPIIGNLHQLSKPLNRCLLTLSEEYGPLMLLHLGQAPTLIVSSAEVAEKVTKAHDAAFAGRPQTRAASVLTFGCIDVAFCPYGEYWRKARQICVLELLSQKRVQAFQLVREEEVAAMMDKIRLASTKHAAVDLSDMFLTVTNNIVSRSALGRVYENGSGDKSFGELSKMAIDLLTHFCFQDMFPFSGWMDNLTGLVASLKTTSRAFDNFLDQVIEEHQLPNKEDNSDAKDIVDILLHLQKDGGLDVDLTRDGLKAIL
;
A
#
# COMPACT_ATOMS: atom_id res chain seq x y z
N MET A 1 28.35 37.79 -2.23
CA MET A 1 27.96 36.67 -1.34
C MET A 1 28.69 36.84 -0.02
N LYS A 2 27.94 36.84 1.09
CA LYS A 2 28.49 36.95 2.44
C LYS A 2 29.07 35.58 2.82
N THR A 3 29.97 35.55 3.80
CA THR A 3 30.73 34.37 4.27
C THR A 3 29.93 33.11 4.59
N HIS A 4 28.60 33.20 4.77
CA HIS A 4 27.71 32.04 4.98
C HIS A 4 27.30 31.31 3.69
N ASP A 5 27.43 31.92 2.51
CA ASP A 5 27.04 31.27 1.26
C ASP A 5 28.09 30.26 0.76
N VAL A 6 29.33 30.32 1.26
CA VAL A 6 30.43 29.42 0.85
C VAL A 6 30.23 28.00 1.37
N ALA A 7 29.60 27.83 2.54
CA ALA A 7 29.33 26.53 3.15
C ALA A 7 28.34 25.67 2.34
N PHE A 8 27.43 26.31 1.60
CA PHE A 8 26.47 25.64 0.70
C PHE A 8 26.95 25.58 -0.75
N ALA A 9 28.12 26.16 -1.05
CA ALA A 9 28.65 26.26 -2.38
C ALA A 9 29.58 25.08 -2.75
N GLY A 10 30.00 24.29 -1.75
CA GLY A 10 30.75 23.05 -1.98
C GLY A 10 29.85 21.97 -2.59
N ARG A 11 30.25 21.42 -3.73
CA ARG A 11 29.58 20.26 -4.32
C ARG A 11 30.14 18.97 -3.71
N PRO A 12 29.32 17.92 -3.53
CA PRO A 12 29.80 16.66 -2.97
C PRO A 12 30.87 16.04 -3.87
N GLN A 13 32.04 15.78 -3.30
CA GLN A 13 33.12 15.06 -3.97
C GLN A 13 32.88 13.56 -3.82
N THR A 14 32.24 13.00 -4.82
CA THR A 14 31.93 11.58 -4.96
C THR A 14 33.08 10.83 -5.64
N ARG A 15 33.12 9.50 -5.54
CA ARG A 15 34.15 8.72 -6.25
C ARG A 15 34.06 8.94 -7.76
N ALA A 16 32.84 8.98 -8.30
CA ALA A 16 32.59 9.26 -9.71
C ALA A 16 33.09 10.64 -10.14
N THR A 17 32.82 11.68 -9.35
CA THR A 17 33.25 13.06 -9.68
C THR A 17 34.76 13.22 -9.55
N ASN A 18 35.38 12.56 -8.57
CA ASN A 18 36.83 12.59 -8.39
C ASN A 18 37.57 11.93 -9.57
N SER A 19 37.07 10.79 -10.05
CA SER A 19 37.68 10.06 -11.18
C SER A 19 37.42 10.71 -12.54
N LEU A 20 36.22 11.26 -12.79
CA LEU A 20 35.87 11.82 -14.11
C LEU A 20 36.30 13.28 -14.29
N PHE A 21 36.43 14.04 -13.19
CA PHE A 21 36.70 15.47 -13.24
C PHE A 21 38.06 15.84 -12.64
N PHE A 22 39.08 15.03 -12.93
CA PHE A 22 40.49 15.34 -12.66
C PHE A 22 40.78 15.74 -11.20
N GLY A 23 40.27 14.99 -10.22
CA GLY A 23 40.48 15.36 -8.82
C GLY A 23 39.53 16.44 -8.30
N CYS A 24 38.41 16.67 -9.00
CA CYS A 24 37.48 17.79 -8.75
C CYS A 24 38.14 19.17 -8.92
N ILE A 25 39.09 19.33 -9.84
CA ILE A 25 39.69 20.64 -10.16
C ILE A 25 38.93 21.40 -11.26
N ASP A 26 37.84 20.84 -11.77
CA ASP A 26 36.96 21.48 -12.74
C ASP A 26 36.07 22.54 -12.07
N ILE A 27 35.59 23.52 -12.83
CA ILE A 27 34.81 24.64 -12.27
C ILE A 27 33.46 24.18 -11.70
N ALA A 28 32.93 23.02 -12.10
CA ALA A 28 31.68 22.50 -11.56
C ALA A 28 31.86 21.90 -10.16
N PHE A 29 32.93 21.13 -9.89
CA PHE A 29 33.12 20.43 -8.61
C PHE A 29 34.27 20.97 -7.73
N CYS A 30 35.06 21.92 -8.22
CA CYS A 30 36.13 22.55 -7.45
C CYS A 30 35.58 23.37 -6.26
N PRO A 31 36.15 23.23 -5.05
CA PRO A 31 35.78 24.04 -3.90
C PRO A 31 35.87 25.54 -4.22
N TYR A 32 34.92 26.31 -3.67
CA TYR A 32 34.96 27.77 -3.81
C TYR A 32 36.24 28.34 -3.17
N GLY A 33 37.12 28.87 -4.01
CA GLY A 33 38.42 29.41 -3.61
C GLY A 33 38.99 30.37 -4.65
N GLU A 34 40.25 30.75 -4.46
CA GLU A 34 40.99 31.65 -5.36
C GLU A 34 41.09 31.07 -6.78
N TYR A 35 41.48 29.78 -6.86
CA TYR A 35 41.52 29.02 -8.11
C TYR A 35 40.17 29.05 -8.85
N TRP A 36 39.07 28.74 -8.17
CA TRP A 36 37.73 28.73 -8.77
C TRP A 36 37.34 30.12 -9.32
N ARG A 37 37.64 31.20 -8.60
CA ARG A 37 37.30 32.58 -9.04
C ARG A 37 38.06 32.97 -10.30
N GLN A 38 39.34 32.64 -10.37
CA GLN A 38 40.19 32.93 -11.52
C GLN A 38 39.86 32.02 -12.71
N ALA A 39 39.65 30.71 -12.49
CA ALA A 39 39.18 29.80 -13.54
C ALA A 39 37.82 30.25 -14.13
N LYS A 40 36.88 30.66 -13.26
CA LYS A 40 35.60 31.26 -13.69
C LYS A 40 35.79 32.57 -14.45
N LYS A 41 36.74 33.42 -14.05
CA LYS A 41 37.08 34.66 -14.75
C LYS A 41 37.61 34.37 -16.15
N ILE A 42 38.51 33.38 -16.32
CA ILE A 42 39.01 32.93 -17.62
C ILE A 42 37.84 32.44 -18.50
N CYS A 43 36.98 31.57 -17.98
CA CYS A 43 35.83 31.09 -18.74
C CYS A 43 34.88 32.21 -19.18
N VAL A 44 34.57 33.18 -18.32
CA VAL A 44 33.59 34.24 -18.63
C VAL A 44 34.18 35.35 -19.49
N LEU A 45 35.40 35.80 -19.19
CA LEU A 45 36.01 36.97 -19.85
C LEU A 45 36.78 36.62 -21.11
N GLU A 46 37.39 35.44 -21.17
CA GLU A 46 38.22 35.04 -22.32
C GLU A 46 37.47 34.06 -23.23
N LEU A 47 36.96 32.95 -22.68
CA LEU A 47 36.36 31.88 -23.48
C LEU A 47 34.93 32.20 -23.96
N LEU A 48 34.09 32.76 -23.09
CA LEU A 48 32.68 33.05 -23.35
C LEU A 48 32.40 34.55 -23.54
N SER A 49 33.41 35.33 -23.93
CA SER A 49 33.22 36.76 -24.22
C SER A 49 32.24 36.96 -25.37
N GLN A 50 31.52 38.09 -25.38
CA GLN A 50 30.54 38.40 -26.42
C GLN A 50 31.13 38.34 -27.83
N LYS A 51 32.37 38.79 -27.99
CA LYS A 51 33.13 38.73 -29.25
C LYS A 51 33.38 37.28 -29.70
N ARG A 52 33.65 36.36 -28.77
CA ARG A 52 33.89 34.94 -29.06
C ARG A 52 32.61 34.16 -29.33
N VAL A 53 31.55 34.41 -28.56
CA VAL A 53 30.23 33.82 -28.81
C VAL A 53 29.71 34.22 -30.21
N GLN A 54 30.05 35.42 -30.69
CA GLN A 54 29.75 35.85 -32.06
C GLN A 54 30.63 35.16 -33.11
N ALA A 55 31.91 34.88 -32.81
CA ALA A 55 32.81 34.18 -33.73
C ALA A 55 32.33 32.75 -34.09
N PHE A 56 31.63 32.07 -33.17
CA PHE A 56 31.05 30.74 -33.40
C PHE A 56 29.67 30.75 -34.07
N GLN A 57 29.20 31.90 -34.56
CA GLN A 57 27.87 32.00 -35.18
C GLN A 57 27.71 31.09 -36.41
N LEU A 58 28.74 30.97 -37.24
CA LEU A 58 28.72 30.11 -38.43
C LEU A 58 28.53 28.62 -38.08
N ILE A 59 29.20 28.13 -37.02
CA ILE A 59 29.06 26.74 -36.56
C ILE A 59 27.63 26.47 -36.09
N ARG A 60 27.01 27.41 -35.37
CA ARG A 60 25.61 27.28 -34.93
C ARG A 60 24.65 27.23 -36.10
N GLU A 61 24.85 28.08 -37.10
CA GLU A 61 23.99 28.14 -38.28
C GLU A 61 24.11 26.86 -39.14
N GLU A 62 25.31 26.29 -39.27
CA GLU A 62 25.55 25.00 -39.95
C GLU A 62 24.87 23.82 -39.24
N GLU A 63 25.05 23.66 -37.93
CA GLU A 63 24.48 22.53 -37.19
C GLU A 63 22.94 22.61 -37.11
N VAL A 64 22.38 23.82 -36.97
CA VAL A 64 20.93 24.03 -37.00
C VAL A 64 20.37 23.74 -38.39
N ALA A 65 21.07 24.11 -39.47
CA ALA A 65 20.67 23.76 -40.82
C ALA A 65 20.67 22.23 -41.04
N ALA A 66 21.71 21.53 -40.58
CA ALA A 66 21.81 20.07 -40.65
C ALA A 66 20.69 19.36 -39.87
N MET A 67 20.33 19.88 -38.68
CA MET A 67 19.19 19.40 -37.91
C MET A 67 17.88 19.54 -38.69
N MET A 68 17.65 20.72 -39.26
CA MET A 68 16.43 21.03 -40.01
C MET A 68 16.31 20.14 -41.27
N ASP A 69 17.41 19.82 -41.95
CA ASP A 69 17.40 18.90 -43.08
C ASP A 69 17.14 17.45 -42.64
N LYS A 70 17.68 17.02 -41.49
CA LYS A 70 17.39 15.70 -40.91
C LYS A 70 15.93 15.58 -40.46
N ILE A 71 15.33 16.64 -39.93
CA ILE A 71 13.89 16.71 -39.61
C ILE A 71 13.07 16.60 -40.90
N ARG A 72 13.42 17.35 -41.94
CA ARG A 72 12.74 17.28 -43.25
C ARG A 72 12.81 15.89 -43.88
N LEU A 73 13.97 15.24 -43.82
CA LEU A 73 14.18 13.88 -44.35
C LEU A 73 13.42 12.80 -43.57
N THR A 74 13.24 13.00 -42.26
CA THR A 74 12.52 12.04 -41.39
C THR A 74 11.01 12.24 -41.49
N SER A 75 10.57 13.50 -41.60
CA SER A 75 9.17 13.88 -41.83
C SER A 75 8.63 13.38 -43.17
N THR A 76 9.46 13.37 -44.23
CA THR A 76 9.08 12.78 -45.53
C THR A 76 8.87 11.27 -45.47
N LYS A 77 9.48 10.59 -44.50
CA LYS A 77 9.32 9.15 -44.24
C LYS A 77 8.16 8.79 -43.28
N ARG A 78 7.37 9.78 -42.82
CA ARG A 78 6.29 9.62 -41.82
C ARG A 78 6.72 8.89 -40.53
N ALA A 79 8.00 8.99 -40.14
CA ALA A 79 8.49 8.46 -38.89
C ALA A 79 8.40 9.52 -37.78
N ALA A 80 8.15 9.09 -36.54
CA ALA A 80 8.19 9.99 -35.39
C ALA A 80 9.61 10.55 -35.20
N VAL A 81 9.70 11.86 -34.96
CA VAL A 81 10.97 12.57 -34.76
C VAL A 81 11.17 12.82 -33.27
N ASP A 82 12.23 12.26 -32.69
CA ASP A 82 12.63 12.58 -31.32
C ASP A 82 13.42 13.89 -31.33
N LEU A 83 12.71 15.00 -31.12
CA LEU A 83 13.32 16.32 -31.07
C LEU A 83 14.32 16.45 -29.92
N SER A 84 14.16 15.70 -28.82
CA SER A 84 15.05 15.81 -27.67
C SER A 84 16.44 15.28 -27.98
N ASP A 85 16.54 14.10 -28.60
CA ASP A 85 17.82 13.53 -29.04
C ASP A 85 18.48 14.37 -30.15
N MET A 86 17.67 14.99 -31.03
CA MET A 86 18.18 15.89 -32.05
C MET A 86 18.73 17.20 -31.48
N PHE A 87 18.02 17.84 -30.55
CA PHE A 87 18.51 19.06 -29.89
C PHE A 87 19.79 18.77 -29.11
N LEU A 88 19.83 17.65 -28.39
CA LEU A 88 21.02 17.21 -27.67
C LEU A 88 22.21 16.98 -28.62
N THR A 89 21.98 16.37 -29.78
CA THR A 89 23.02 16.13 -30.80
C THR A 89 23.56 17.44 -31.37
N VAL A 90 22.66 18.36 -31.75
CA VAL A 90 23.04 19.66 -32.32
C VAL A 90 23.89 20.43 -31.34
N THR A 91 23.49 20.48 -30.07
CA THR A 91 24.30 21.27 -29.16
C THR A 91 25.63 20.60 -28.82
N ASN A 92 25.65 19.28 -28.64
CA ASN A 92 26.92 18.57 -28.44
C ASN A 92 27.89 18.85 -29.59
N ASN A 93 27.42 18.87 -30.85
CA ASN A 93 28.24 19.20 -32.01
C ASN A 93 28.70 20.67 -32.00
N ILE A 94 27.80 21.62 -31.73
CA ILE A 94 28.16 23.06 -31.66
C ILE A 94 29.24 23.27 -30.61
N VAL A 95 29.07 22.66 -29.44
CA VAL A 95 30.01 22.78 -28.32
C VAL A 95 31.34 22.10 -28.66
N SER A 96 31.32 20.87 -29.19
CA SER A 96 32.53 20.14 -29.58
C SER A 96 33.34 20.87 -30.65
N ARG A 97 32.66 21.39 -31.69
CA ARG A 97 33.31 22.12 -32.79
C ARG A 97 33.84 23.47 -32.34
N SER A 98 33.14 24.15 -31.41
CA SER A 98 33.60 25.43 -30.85
C SER A 98 34.73 25.24 -29.83
N ALA A 99 34.73 24.13 -29.09
CA ALA A 99 35.69 23.86 -28.04
C ALA A 99 36.96 23.18 -28.55
N LEU A 100 36.84 22.20 -29.45
CA LEU A 100 37.91 21.28 -29.87
C LEU A 100 38.22 21.35 -31.38
N GLY A 101 37.54 22.21 -32.13
CA GLY A 101 37.77 22.39 -33.58
C GLY A 101 37.30 21.24 -34.47
N ARG A 102 36.60 20.23 -33.93
CA ARG A 102 36.13 19.04 -34.68
C ARG A 102 34.78 18.51 -34.19
N ASP A 103 34.15 17.66 -34.99
CA ASP A 103 32.94 16.94 -34.59
C ASP A 103 33.25 16.04 -33.39
N GLY A 104 32.45 16.16 -32.34
CA GLY A 104 32.56 15.30 -31.18
C GLY A 104 32.13 13.89 -31.56
N ASN A 105 33.04 12.91 -31.42
CA ASN A 105 32.56 11.55 -31.22
C ASN A 105 31.67 11.59 -29.97
N ARG A 106 30.51 10.94 -30.02
CA ARG A 106 29.58 10.81 -28.90
C ARG A 106 30.32 10.09 -27.76
N VAL A 107 31.09 10.84 -26.98
CA VAL A 107 31.64 10.35 -25.73
C VAL A 107 30.42 10.33 -24.85
N ASP A 108 29.77 9.17 -24.79
CA ASP A 108 28.77 8.84 -23.79
C ASP A 108 29.50 8.85 -22.44
N LEU A 109 29.76 10.06 -21.96
CA LEU A 109 30.28 10.41 -20.65
C LEU A 109 29.10 10.22 -19.68
N ILE A 110 28.62 8.98 -19.64
CA ILE A 110 27.58 8.52 -18.75
C ILE A 110 28.16 8.71 -17.35
N ALA A 111 27.49 9.54 -16.56
CA ALA A 111 27.73 9.63 -15.13
C ALA A 111 27.49 8.23 -14.53
N HIS A 112 28.56 7.46 -14.40
CA HIS A 112 28.50 6.14 -13.79
C HIS A 112 28.25 6.31 -12.29
N PHE A 113 27.20 5.65 -11.82
CA PHE A 113 26.73 5.66 -10.45
C PHE A 113 27.58 4.72 -9.58
N CYS A 114 28.00 5.18 -8.39
CA CYS A 114 28.51 4.32 -7.33
C CYS A 114 27.52 4.32 -6.16
N PHE A 115 27.13 3.14 -5.68
CA PHE A 115 26.30 2.94 -4.50
C PHE A 115 26.90 3.58 -3.24
N GLU A 116 28.24 3.63 -3.15
CA GLU A 116 28.96 4.35 -2.10
C GLU A 116 28.57 5.84 -2.02
N ASP A 117 28.22 6.46 -3.15
CA ASP A 117 27.88 7.88 -3.23
C ASP A 117 26.48 8.19 -2.68
N MET A 118 25.59 7.20 -2.55
CA MET A 118 24.28 7.33 -1.90
C MET A 118 24.24 6.74 -0.50
N ILE A 119 24.86 5.59 -0.32
CA ILE A 119 24.81 4.79 0.91
C ILE A 119 26.24 4.35 1.23
N PRO A 120 26.98 5.11 2.06
CA PRO A 120 28.42 4.91 2.26
C PRO A 120 28.84 3.50 2.72
N PHE A 121 27.98 2.77 3.44
CA PHE A 121 28.27 1.41 3.90
C PHE A 121 28.07 0.31 2.83
N LEU A 122 27.53 0.66 1.66
CA LEU A 122 27.29 -0.27 0.54
C LEU A 122 28.38 -0.21 -0.55
N GLY A 123 29.51 0.45 -0.32
CA GLY A 123 30.60 0.54 -1.32
C GLY A 123 31.16 -0.82 -1.80
N TRP A 124 30.96 -1.90 -1.03
CA TRP A 124 31.31 -3.25 -1.48
C TRP A 124 30.48 -3.73 -2.69
N VAL A 125 29.27 -3.19 -2.87
CA VAL A 125 28.39 -3.51 -4.01
C VAL A 125 28.98 -2.98 -5.32
N ASP A 126 29.66 -1.83 -5.28
CA ASP A 126 30.28 -1.21 -6.47
C ASP A 126 31.39 -2.08 -7.06
N ASN A 127 32.18 -2.73 -6.19
CA ASN A 127 33.21 -3.68 -6.60
C ASN A 127 32.60 -4.98 -7.18
N LEU A 128 31.48 -5.43 -6.61
CA LEU A 128 30.83 -6.69 -6.97
C LEU A 128 30.02 -6.58 -8.28
N THR A 129 29.51 -5.39 -8.56
CA THR A 129 28.75 -5.07 -9.78
C THR A 129 29.63 -4.65 -10.96
N GLY A 130 30.95 -4.47 -10.73
CA GLY A 130 31.89 -4.01 -11.75
C GLY A 130 31.79 -2.52 -12.09
N LEU A 131 30.99 -1.75 -11.33
CA LEU A 131 30.78 -0.32 -11.54
C LEU A 131 32.08 0.48 -11.40
N VAL A 132 32.94 0.10 -10.44
CA VAL A 132 34.25 0.76 -10.23
C VAL A 132 35.17 0.56 -11.44
N GLY A 133 35.28 -0.67 -11.96
CA GLY A 133 36.14 -0.97 -13.13
C GLY A 133 35.67 -0.27 -14.41
N ASN A 134 34.36 -0.15 -14.60
CA ASN A 134 33.79 0.60 -15.72
C ASN A 134 34.07 2.10 -15.58
N LEU A 135 33.86 2.68 -14.39
CA LEU A 135 34.16 4.09 -14.12
C LEU A 135 35.63 4.44 -14.39
N GLU A 136 36.57 3.60 -13.93
CA GLU A 136 38.00 3.80 -14.17
C GLU A 136 38.37 3.70 -15.65
N THR A 137 37.73 2.78 -16.38
CA THR A 137 37.96 2.60 -17.83
C THR A 137 37.46 3.81 -18.61
N THR A 138 36.27 4.31 -18.29
CA THR A 138 35.69 5.52 -18.89
C THR A 138 36.51 6.76 -18.56
N SER A 139 36.95 6.91 -17.30
CA SER A 139 37.85 8.00 -16.90
C SER A 139 39.16 7.96 -17.69
N ARG A 140 39.79 6.79 -17.83
CA ARG A 140 41.05 6.65 -18.57
C ARG A 140 40.88 6.96 -20.06
N ALA A 141 39.77 6.53 -20.66
CA ALA A 141 39.45 6.84 -22.06
C ALA A 141 39.28 8.35 -22.27
N LEU A 142 38.62 9.04 -21.34
CA LEU A 142 38.44 10.49 -21.37
C LEU A 142 39.76 11.25 -21.23
N HIS A 143 40.61 10.84 -20.29
CA HIS A 143 41.93 11.46 -20.10
C HIS A 143 42.77 11.36 -21.37
N ASN A 144 42.85 10.16 -21.97
CA ASN A 144 43.61 9.93 -23.19
C ASN A 144 43.07 10.76 -24.37
N PHE A 145 41.74 10.88 -24.49
CA PHE A 145 41.11 11.67 -25.54
C PHE A 145 41.50 13.16 -25.43
N LEU A 146 41.39 13.74 -24.23
CA LEU A 146 41.72 15.15 -24.04
C LEU A 146 43.23 15.41 -24.14
N ASP A 147 44.09 14.48 -23.70
CA ASP A 147 45.53 14.57 -23.94
C ASP A 147 45.85 14.62 -25.44
N GLN A 148 45.21 13.75 -26.23
CA GLN A 148 45.39 13.73 -27.68
C GLN A 148 44.95 15.06 -28.33
N VAL A 149 43.80 15.62 -27.91
CA VAL A 149 43.33 16.91 -28.40
C VAL A 149 44.35 18.02 -28.09
N ILE A 150 44.83 18.09 -26.86
CA ILE A 150 45.78 19.12 -26.42
C ILE A 150 47.09 19.01 -27.21
N GLU A 151 47.59 17.79 -27.45
CA GLU A 151 48.83 17.55 -28.19
C GLU A 151 48.71 17.92 -29.68
N GLU A 152 47.59 17.58 -30.32
CA GLU A 152 47.31 17.95 -31.72
C GLU A 152 47.34 19.48 -31.90
N HIS A 153 46.71 20.24 -30.99
CA HIS A 153 46.68 21.70 -31.06
C HIS A 153 48.02 22.36 -30.68
N GLN A 154 48.79 21.75 -29.77
CA GLN A 154 50.16 22.21 -29.45
C GLN A 154 51.12 22.06 -30.64
N LEU A 155 50.95 21.03 -31.47
CA LEU A 155 51.72 20.82 -32.69
C LEU A 155 51.30 21.79 -33.81
N SER A 156 49.99 22.01 -33.98
CA SER A 156 49.42 22.94 -34.96
C SER A 156 49.76 24.42 -34.68
N SER A 157 49.79 24.83 -33.40
CA SER A 157 50.09 26.20 -32.96
C SER A 157 51.54 26.66 -33.25
N ARG A 158 52.43 25.81 -33.77
CA ARG A 158 53.81 26.18 -34.11
C ARG A 158 53.96 26.85 -35.49
N GLU A 159 52.93 26.84 -36.35
CA GLU A 159 53.06 27.28 -37.76
C GLU A 159 52.27 28.52 -38.17
N ASP A 160 51.31 29.04 -37.39
CA ASP A 160 50.50 30.23 -37.77
C ASP A 160 50.20 31.16 -36.57
N ASP A 161 50.61 32.44 -36.67
CA ASP A 161 50.54 33.41 -35.56
C ASP A 161 49.35 34.39 -35.62
N SER A 162 48.38 34.24 -36.54
CA SER A 162 47.40 35.33 -36.75
C SER A 162 45.97 35.15 -36.25
N ASP A 163 45.41 33.95 -35.96
CA ASP A 163 44.05 33.86 -35.39
C ASP A 163 43.83 32.57 -34.58
N ALA A 164 43.46 32.69 -33.30
CA ALA A 164 43.06 31.53 -32.48
C ALA A 164 41.69 31.02 -32.96
N LYS A 165 41.62 29.77 -33.41
CA LYS A 165 40.45 29.21 -34.11
C LYS A 165 39.42 28.59 -33.16
N ASP A 166 39.87 28.02 -32.03
CA ASP A 166 39.01 27.38 -31.02
C ASP A 166 39.47 27.63 -29.57
N ILE A 167 38.75 27.05 -28.60
CA ILE A 167 38.98 27.24 -27.15
C ILE A 167 40.32 26.63 -26.71
N VAL A 168 40.77 25.52 -27.30
CA VAL A 168 42.05 24.87 -26.94
C VAL A 168 43.21 25.80 -27.27
N ASP A 169 43.21 26.41 -28.46
CA ASP A 169 44.23 27.37 -28.89
C ASP A 169 44.35 28.57 -27.94
N ILE A 170 43.23 29.09 -27.47
CA ILE A 170 43.18 30.23 -26.54
C ILE A 170 43.79 29.84 -25.19
N LEU A 171 43.42 28.68 -24.67
CA LEU A 171 43.94 28.20 -23.39
C LEU A 171 45.45 27.91 -23.46
N LEU A 172 45.95 27.39 -24.58
CA LEU A 172 47.38 27.17 -24.81
C LEU A 172 48.17 28.48 -24.96
N ARG A 173 47.59 29.52 -25.58
CA ARG A 173 48.21 30.86 -25.64
C ARG A 173 48.28 31.50 -24.25
N LEU A 174 47.19 31.45 -23.48
CA LEU A 174 47.15 31.95 -22.11
C LEU A 174 48.14 31.24 -21.18
N GLN A 175 48.39 29.94 -21.42
CA GLN A 175 49.42 29.18 -20.72
C GLN A 175 50.85 29.65 -21.07
N LYS A 176 51.11 30.06 -22.33
CA LYS A 176 52.42 30.52 -22.81
C LYS A 176 52.72 31.98 -22.43
N ASP A 177 51.73 32.86 -22.47
CA ASP A 177 51.91 34.31 -22.27
C ASP A 177 52.13 34.71 -20.79
N GLY A 178 51.95 33.77 -19.85
CA GLY A 178 52.30 33.96 -18.43
C GLY A 178 51.52 35.06 -17.69
N GLY A 179 50.43 35.57 -18.27
CA GLY A 179 49.65 36.71 -17.76
C GLY A 179 48.60 36.36 -16.69
N LEU A 180 48.63 35.16 -16.13
CA LEU A 180 47.64 34.67 -15.17
C LEU A 180 48.29 34.34 -13.81
N ASP A 181 47.60 34.67 -12.72
CA ASP A 181 48.02 34.36 -11.33
C ASP A 181 47.95 32.85 -10.98
N ILE A 182 47.52 31.99 -11.91
CA ILE A 182 47.47 30.52 -11.75
C ILE A 182 48.38 29.87 -12.78
N ASP A 183 49.16 28.89 -12.32
CA ASP A 183 49.85 27.95 -13.19
C ASP A 183 48.81 27.00 -13.84
N LEU A 184 48.48 27.25 -15.11
CA LEU A 184 47.56 26.40 -15.89
C LEU A 184 48.22 25.05 -16.18
N THR A 185 48.09 24.10 -15.24
CA THR A 185 48.58 22.73 -15.43
C THR A 185 47.79 22.00 -16.52
N ARG A 186 48.35 20.92 -17.07
CA ARG A 186 47.69 20.11 -18.11
C ARG A 186 46.34 19.56 -17.64
N ASP A 187 46.21 19.18 -16.36
CA ASP A 187 44.93 18.71 -15.81
C ASP A 187 43.94 19.84 -15.59
N SER A 188 44.40 21.05 -15.23
CA SER A 188 43.56 22.26 -15.20
C SER A 188 42.99 22.59 -16.58
N LEU A 189 43.79 22.42 -17.65
CA LEU A 189 43.31 22.59 -19.04
C LEU A 189 42.23 21.58 -19.39
N LYS A 190 42.46 20.28 -19.12
CA LYS A 190 41.45 19.22 -19.34
C LYS A 190 40.15 19.49 -18.57
N ALA A 191 40.27 19.96 -17.33
CA ALA A 191 39.13 20.27 -16.49
C ALA A 191 38.32 21.48 -16.99
N ILE A 192 38.98 22.50 -17.55
CA ILE A 192 38.32 23.65 -18.17
C ILE A 192 37.65 23.25 -19.50
N LEU A 193 38.29 22.41 -20.31
CA LEU A 193 37.72 21.89 -21.56
C LEU A 193 36.49 21.01 -21.31
N LEU A 194 36.56 20.12 -20.31
CA LEU A 194 35.43 19.29 -19.89
C LEU A 194 34.25 20.16 -19.40
N LYS A 195 34.54 21.31 -18.76
CA LYS A 195 33.52 22.27 -18.35
C LYS A 195 32.83 22.96 -19.52
N THR A 196 33.57 23.32 -20.58
CA THR A 196 32.97 23.93 -21.77
C THR A 196 32.09 22.95 -22.53
N GLU A 197 32.45 21.67 -22.53
CA GLU A 197 31.68 20.56 -23.13
C GLU A 197 30.38 20.24 -22.38
N LEU A 198 30.41 20.21 -21.05
CA LEU A 198 29.29 19.75 -20.23
C LEU A 198 28.23 20.82 -19.88
N ASN A 199 28.31 22.02 -20.47
CA ASN A 199 27.49 23.14 -20.06
C ASN A 199 26.32 23.41 -21.01
N GLU A 200 25.45 22.42 -21.16
CA GLU A 200 24.05 22.66 -21.46
C GLU A 200 23.14 22.06 -20.41
N GLY A 201 22.46 22.94 -19.66
CA GLY A 201 21.04 22.78 -19.32
C GLY A 201 20.49 21.43 -18.87
N MET A 202 21.26 20.54 -18.23
CA MET A 202 20.68 19.35 -17.61
C MET A 202 19.94 19.76 -16.34
N ASP A 203 18.62 19.97 -16.47
CA ASP A 203 17.71 20.12 -15.32
C ASP A 203 17.87 18.88 -14.40
N PRO A 204 18.00 19.07 -13.07
CA PRO A 204 18.03 17.98 -12.10
C PRO A 204 16.95 16.91 -12.28
N LEU A 205 15.79 17.29 -12.81
CA LEU A 205 14.68 16.38 -13.09
C LEU A 205 14.97 15.45 -14.28
N THR A 206 15.63 15.95 -15.33
CA THR A 206 16.02 15.15 -16.50
C THR A 206 17.10 14.15 -16.12
N LEU A 207 18.07 14.57 -15.30
CA LEU A 207 19.07 13.69 -14.71
C LEU A 207 18.42 12.62 -13.81
N GLY A 208 17.54 13.02 -12.89
CA GLY A 208 16.84 12.08 -12.01
C GLY A 208 16.00 11.04 -12.76
N HIS A 209 15.32 11.44 -13.84
CA HIS A 209 14.56 10.52 -14.68
C HIS A 209 15.47 9.54 -15.45
N GLN A 210 16.58 10.03 -16.00
CA GLN A 210 17.56 9.20 -16.70
C GLN A 210 18.26 8.22 -15.74
N TRP A 211 18.53 8.65 -14.51
CA TRP A 211 19.05 7.81 -13.42
C TRP A 211 18.07 6.71 -13.00
N TRP A 212 16.78 7.05 -12.88
CA TRP A 212 15.73 6.08 -12.57
C TRP A 212 15.61 4.98 -13.63
N GLN A 213 15.70 5.35 -14.91
CA GLN A 213 15.65 4.38 -16.01
C GLN A 213 16.85 3.43 -16.01
N GLU A 214 18.07 3.91 -15.72
CA GLU A 214 19.25 3.05 -15.64
C GLU A 214 19.28 2.14 -14.41
N MET A 215 18.76 2.62 -13.27
CA MET A 215 18.54 1.76 -12.09
C MET A 215 17.59 0.60 -12.39
N HIS A 216 16.58 0.81 -13.25
CA HIS A 216 15.67 -0.25 -13.67
C HIS A 216 16.29 -1.25 -14.66
N LYS A 217 17.24 -0.82 -15.51
CA LYS A 217 17.92 -1.70 -16.48
C LYS A 217 18.94 -2.63 -15.82
N THR A 218 19.45 -2.30 -14.65
CA THR A 218 20.34 -3.17 -13.87
C THR A 218 19.55 -4.33 -13.25
N THR A 219 19.40 -5.42 -14.00
CA THR A 219 18.71 -6.68 -13.59
C THR A 219 19.20 -7.26 -12.25
N VAL A 220 20.42 -6.89 -11.83
CA VAL A 220 21.03 -7.27 -10.55
C VAL A 220 20.28 -6.64 -9.36
N PHE A 221 19.82 -5.38 -9.46
CA PHE A 221 19.17 -4.67 -8.36
C PHE A 221 17.87 -5.35 -7.92
N HIS A 222 17.03 -5.72 -8.89
CA HIS A 222 15.78 -6.44 -8.63
C HIS A 222 16.02 -7.80 -7.97
N ARG A 223 17.08 -8.52 -8.38
CA ARG A 223 17.44 -9.83 -7.81
C ARG A 223 17.96 -9.71 -6.38
N VAL A 224 18.78 -8.70 -6.09
CA VAL A 224 19.30 -8.43 -4.74
C VAL A 224 18.16 -8.03 -3.80
N PHE A 225 17.27 -7.14 -4.24
CA PHE A 225 16.11 -6.73 -3.44
C PHE A 225 15.16 -7.90 -3.15
N LEU A 226 14.85 -8.71 -4.15
CA LEU A 226 14.03 -9.91 -3.98
C LEU A 226 14.70 -10.92 -3.03
N SER A 227 16.02 -11.14 -3.17
CA SER A 227 16.78 -12.02 -2.29
C SER A 227 16.79 -11.53 -0.84
N PHE A 228 16.98 -10.22 -0.62
CA PHE A 228 16.93 -9.61 0.71
C PHE A 228 15.52 -9.73 1.33
N PHE A 229 14.47 -9.51 0.54
CA PHE A 229 13.09 -9.67 0.99
C PHE A 229 12.78 -11.12 1.39
N LEU A 230 13.22 -12.09 0.60
CA LEU A 230 13.08 -13.52 0.93
C LEU A 230 13.90 -13.92 2.17
N LEU A 231 15.09 -13.34 2.34
CA LEU A 231 15.95 -13.59 3.51
C LEU A 231 15.37 -12.95 4.79
N LEU A 232 14.75 -11.78 4.68
CA LEU A 232 14.01 -11.15 5.78
C LEU A 232 12.81 -12.02 6.18
N LEU A 233 12.04 -12.53 5.21
CA LEU A 233 10.93 -13.44 5.47
C LEU A 233 11.40 -14.75 6.15
N SER A 234 12.52 -15.32 5.70
CA SER A 234 13.08 -16.53 6.30
C SER A 234 13.61 -16.29 7.72
N LEU A 235 14.26 -15.15 7.97
CA LEU A 235 14.73 -14.75 9.29
C LEU A 235 13.54 -14.53 10.25
N LEU A 236 12.50 -13.83 9.81
CA LEU A 236 11.27 -13.64 10.60
C LEU A 236 10.57 -14.98 10.91
N TYR A 237 10.60 -15.92 9.96
CA TYR A 237 10.11 -17.29 10.17
C TYR A 237 10.94 -18.03 11.23
N LEU A 238 12.27 -17.96 11.17
CA LEU A 238 13.17 -18.61 12.13
C LEU A 238 13.06 -18.01 13.53
N LEU A 239 12.95 -16.68 13.65
CA LEU A 239 12.75 -15.99 14.93
C LEU A 239 11.42 -16.37 15.58
N LYS A 240 10.35 -16.56 14.80
CA LYS A 240 9.08 -17.11 15.31
C LYS A 240 9.20 -18.56 15.78
N ARG A 241 10.13 -19.33 15.21
CA ARG A 241 10.39 -20.73 15.59
C ARG A 241 11.16 -20.85 16.92
N ALA A 242 11.85 -19.79 17.34
CA ALA A 242 12.73 -19.79 18.51
C ALA A 242 12.00 -19.68 19.87
N LYS A 243 10.65 -19.55 19.88
CA LYS A 243 9.85 -19.59 21.10
C LYS A 243 8.57 -20.39 20.88
N THR A 244 8.63 -21.69 21.15
CA THR A 244 7.46 -22.49 21.50
C THR A 244 7.80 -23.25 22.76
N ASP A 245 7.18 -22.85 23.86
CA ASP A 245 7.12 -23.66 25.07
C ASP A 245 6.58 -25.05 24.71
N LYS A 246 7.10 -26.09 25.36
CA LYS A 246 6.78 -27.51 25.12
C LYS A 246 5.39 -27.90 25.65
N TRP A 247 4.35 -27.15 25.29
CA TRP A 247 2.98 -27.57 25.54
C TRP A 247 2.64 -28.74 24.63
N ILE A 248 2.02 -29.79 25.19
CA ILE A 248 1.43 -30.86 24.39
C ILE A 248 0.17 -30.27 23.76
N LEU A 249 0.30 -29.79 22.53
CA LEU A 249 -0.82 -29.26 21.76
C LEU A 249 -1.59 -30.40 21.09
N PRO A 250 -2.90 -30.23 20.85
CA PRO A 250 -3.65 -31.13 19.99
C PRO A 250 -2.99 -31.25 18.60
N PRO A 251 -3.20 -32.37 17.89
CA PRO A 251 -2.73 -32.54 16.52
C PRO A 251 -3.19 -31.38 15.64
N SER A 252 -2.32 -30.93 14.74
CA SER A 252 -2.55 -29.79 13.84
C SER A 252 -2.07 -30.15 12.45
N PRO A 253 -2.87 -29.92 11.39
CA PRO A 253 -2.40 -29.93 10.03
C PRO A 253 -1.24 -28.93 9.85
N ARG A 254 -0.36 -29.23 8.88
CA ARG A 254 0.77 -28.34 8.58
C ARG A 254 0.25 -26.95 8.20
N LYS A 255 0.74 -25.94 8.93
CA LYS A 255 0.33 -24.54 8.75
C LYS A 255 1.35 -23.77 7.89
N LEU A 256 0.85 -22.84 7.08
CA LEU A 256 1.69 -21.88 6.35
C LEU A 256 2.00 -20.65 7.22
N PRO A 257 3.13 -19.95 6.98
CA PRO A 257 3.41 -18.69 7.65
C PRO A 257 2.29 -17.67 7.43
N ILE A 258 2.00 -16.86 8.44
CA ILE A 258 0.99 -15.80 8.43
C ILE A 258 -0.45 -16.33 8.36
N ILE A 259 -0.86 -16.98 7.27
CA ILE A 259 -2.24 -17.41 7.02
C ILE A 259 -2.68 -18.66 7.80
N GLY A 260 -1.73 -19.40 8.38
CA GLY A 260 -2.03 -20.59 9.16
C GLY A 260 -2.63 -21.72 8.30
N ASN A 261 -3.79 -22.22 8.72
CA ASN A 261 -4.54 -23.31 8.09
C ASN A 261 -5.68 -22.80 7.17
N LEU A 262 -5.83 -21.48 6.96
CA LEU A 262 -6.91 -20.94 6.10
C LEU A 262 -6.91 -21.54 4.68
N HIS A 263 -5.73 -21.80 4.13
CA HIS A 263 -5.56 -22.40 2.79
C HIS A 263 -6.09 -23.83 2.67
N GLN A 264 -6.33 -24.52 3.78
CA GLN A 264 -6.88 -25.88 3.82
C GLN A 264 -8.40 -25.88 3.92
N LEU A 265 -9.03 -24.72 4.20
CA LEU A 265 -10.47 -24.63 4.39
C LEU A 265 -11.19 -24.41 3.07
N SER A 266 -12.12 -25.30 2.75
CA SER A 266 -12.99 -25.21 1.58
C SER A 266 -14.47 -25.16 1.99
N LYS A 267 -15.33 -24.69 1.09
CA LYS A 267 -16.78 -24.69 1.29
C LYS A 267 -17.37 -26.04 0.84
N PRO A 268 -18.34 -26.62 1.56
CA PRO A 268 -18.89 -26.14 2.84
C PRO A 268 -17.97 -26.52 4.02
N LEU A 269 -17.79 -25.56 4.94
CA LEU A 269 -16.78 -25.64 6.00
C LEU A 269 -16.96 -26.86 6.92
N ASN A 270 -18.20 -27.22 7.25
CA ASN A 270 -18.51 -28.37 8.09
C ASN A 270 -18.01 -29.70 7.50
N ARG A 271 -18.11 -29.91 6.18
CA ARG A 271 -17.61 -31.14 5.54
C ARG A 271 -16.08 -31.16 5.46
N CYS A 272 -15.48 -30.00 5.20
CA CYS A 272 -14.03 -29.84 5.23
C CYS A 272 -13.47 -30.16 6.62
N LEU A 273 -14.06 -29.59 7.69
CA LEU A 273 -13.65 -29.86 9.07
C LEU A 273 -13.87 -31.32 9.47
N LEU A 274 -14.93 -31.97 8.99
CA LEU A 274 -15.14 -33.41 9.21
C LEU A 274 -14.01 -34.23 8.59
N THR A 275 -13.69 -33.98 7.32
CA THR A 275 -12.61 -34.70 6.61
C THR A 275 -11.26 -34.52 7.32
N LEU A 276 -10.96 -33.30 7.78
CA LEU A 276 -9.77 -33.04 8.59
C LEU A 276 -9.82 -33.77 9.94
N SER A 277 -10.98 -33.84 10.60
CA SER A 277 -11.10 -34.57 11.86
C SER A 277 -10.93 -36.09 11.72
N GLU A 278 -11.26 -36.66 10.56
CA GLU A 278 -11.01 -38.08 10.26
C GLU A 278 -9.50 -38.38 10.15
N GLU A 279 -8.70 -37.42 9.67
CA GLU A 279 -7.24 -37.56 9.53
C GLU A 279 -6.48 -37.23 10.82
N TYR A 280 -6.86 -36.14 11.50
CA TYR A 280 -6.13 -35.61 12.66
C TYR A 280 -6.74 -36.02 14.01
N GLY A 281 -7.94 -36.59 14.01
CA GLY A 281 -8.61 -37.09 15.19
C GLY A 281 -9.70 -36.15 15.75
N PRO A 282 -10.35 -36.57 16.85
CA PRO A 282 -11.57 -35.93 17.37
C PRO A 282 -11.34 -34.57 18.05
N LEU A 283 -10.09 -34.20 18.28
CA LEU A 283 -9.66 -32.94 18.86
C LEU A 283 -8.42 -32.45 18.10
N MET A 284 -8.56 -31.38 17.33
CA MET A 284 -7.46 -30.85 16.52
C MET A 284 -7.36 -29.33 16.66
N LEU A 285 -6.15 -28.79 16.49
CA LEU A 285 -5.89 -27.37 16.54
C LEU A 285 -5.68 -26.83 15.13
N LEU A 286 -6.44 -25.80 14.77
CA LEU A 286 -6.24 -25.01 13.56
C LEU A 286 -5.80 -23.59 13.92
N HIS A 287 -5.11 -22.92 13.00
CA HIS A 287 -4.77 -21.50 13.11
C HIS A 287 -5.44 -20.76 11.95
N LEU A 288 -6.47 -19.97 12.23
CA LEU A 288 -7.15 -19.15 11.25
C LEU A 288 -6.43 -17.79 11.19
N GLY A 289 -5.44 -17.67 10.30
CA GLY A 289 -4.48 -16.58 10.37
C GLY A 289 -3.65 -16.66 11.66
N GLN A 290 -3.82 -15.69 12.54
CA GLN A 290 -3.20 -15.63 13.87
C GLN A 290 -4.13 -16.10 15.00
N ALA A 291 -5.39 -16.41 14.72
CA ALA A 291 -6.35 -16.88 15.71
C ALA A 291 -6.25 -18.41 15.89
N PRO A 292 -5.84 -18.93 17.07
CA PRO A 292 -5.88 -20.36 17.34
C PRO A 292 -7.35 -20.80 17.52
N THR A 293 -7.72 -21.92 16.90
CA THR A 293 -9.08 -22.45 16.90
C THR A 293 -9.05 -23.95 17.16
N LEU A 294 -9.61 -24.35 18.28
CA LEU A 294 -9.75 -25.76 18.67
C LEU A 294 -11.01 -26.33 18.01
N ILE A 295 -10.85 -27.41 17.23
CA ILE A 295 -11.94 -28.11 16.58
C ILE A 295 -12.26 -29.37 17.37
N VAL A 296 -13.53 -29.52 17.74
CA VAL A 296 -14.06 -30.66 18.51
C VAL A 296 -15.03 -31.42 17.62
N SER A 297 -14.74 -32.71 17.39
CA SER A 297 -15.46 -33.54 16.41
C SER A 297 -15.97 -34.86 16.98
N SER A 298 -15.99 -35.01 18.31
CA SER A 298 -16.60 -36.17 18.98
C SER A 298 -17.48 -35.77 20.16
N ALA A 299 -18.50 -36.57 20.44
CA ALA A 299 -19.41 -36.35 21.56
C ALA A 299 -18.68 -36.42 22.92
N GLU A 300 -17.74 -37.36 23.08
CA GLU A 300 -16.97 -37.53 24.33
C GLU A 300 -16.12 -36.28 24.64
N VAL A 301 -15.45 -35.72 23.63
CA VAL A 301 -14.64 -34.51 23.82
C VAL A 301 -15.53 -33.28 23.99
N ALA A 302 -16.65 -33.19 23.25
CA ALA A 302 -17.62 -32.12 23.43
C ALA A 302 -18.20 -32.11 24.85
N GLU A 303 -18.48 -33.28 25.43
CA GLU A 303 -18.92 -33.39 26.83
C GLU A 303 -17.85 -32.89 27.80
N LYS A 304 -16.58 -33.25 27.61
CA LYS A 304 -15.47 -32.74 28.44
C LYS A 304 -15.34 -31.22 28.36
N VAL A 305 -15.43 -30.65 27.15
CA VAL A 305 -15.34 -29.20 26.92
C VAL A 305 -16.53 -28.45 27.54
N THR A 306 -17.74 -28.98 27.41
CA THR A 306 -18.98 -28.29 27.81
C THR A 306 -19.44 -28.57 29.23
N LYS A 307 -18.89 -29.59 29.91
CA LYS A 307 -19.20 -29.90 31.32
C LYS A 307 -18.00 -29.79 32.24
N ALA A 308 -16.90 -30.48 31.93
CA ALA A 308 -15.75 -30.55 32.84
C ALA A 308 -14.88 -29.28 32.80
N HIS A 309 -14.87 -28.59 31.66
CA HIS A 309 -14.08 -27.38 31.42
C HIS A 309 -14.93 -26.19 30.95
N ASP A 310 -16.23 -26.21 31.26
CA ASP A 310 -17.20 -25.23 30.79
C ASP A 310 -16.79 -23.78 31.08
N ALA A 311 -16.27 -23.49 32.28
CA ALA A 311 -15.80 -22.18 32.67
C ALA A 311 -14.64 -21.66 31.81
N ALA A 312 -13.73 -22.55 31.38
CA ALA A 312 -12.60 -22.18 30.52
C ALA A 312 -13.02 -21.90 29.07
N PHE A 313 -14.09 -22.55 28.61
CA PHE A 313 -14.64 -22.40 27.26
C PHE A 313 -15.90 -21.53 27.18
N ALA A 314 -16.29 -20.90 28.30
CA ALA A 314 -17.44 -19.99 28.35
C ALA A 314 -17.17 -18.66 27.62
N GLY A 315 -15.90 -18.32 27.37
CA GLY A 315 -15.49 -17.13 26.64
C GLY A 315 -16.09 -17.08 25.23
N ARG A 316 -16.53 -15.89 24.82
CA ARG A 316 -17.08 -15.61 23.49
C ARG A 316 -16.09 -14.76 22.69
N PRO A 317 -15.72 -15.14 21.46
CA PRO A 317 -14.90 -14.30 20.61
C PRO A 317 -15.63 -12.99 20.28
N GLN A 318 -15.04 -11.86 20.66
CA GLN A 318 -15.56 -10.52 20.37
C GLN A 318 -15.07 -10.06 19.01
N THR A 319 -15.67 -10.59 17.93
CA THR A 319 -15.34 -10.18 16.56
C THR A 319 -15.75 -8.75 16.33
N ARG A 320 -15.11 -8.08 15.35
CA ARG A 320 -15.48 -6.72 14.98
C ARG A 320 -16.94 -6.60 14.55
N ALA A 321 -17.42 -7.59 13.79
CA ALA A 321 -18.80 -7.62 13.33
C ALA A 321 -19.78 -7.75 14.50
N ALA A 322 -19.53 -8.68 15.45
CA ALA A 322 -20.34 -8.82 16.64
C ALA A 322 -20.36 -7.51 17.43
N SER A 323 -19.19 -6.96 17.74
CA SER A 323 -19.08 -5.72 18.52
C SER A 323 -19.89 -4.56 17.91
N VAL A 324 -19.89 -4.37 16.58
CA VAL A 324 -20.63 -3.28 15.93
C VAL A 324 -22.14 -3.56 15.84
N LEU A 325 -22.54 -4.81 15.58
CA LEU A 325 -23.95 -5.16 15.37
C LEU A 325 -24.71 -5.44 16.68
N THR A 326 -24.01 -5.73 17.77
CA THR A 326 -24.59 -6.15 19.06
C THR A 326 -24.21 -5.19 20.20
N PHE A 327 -24.13 -3.89 19.88
CA PHE A 327 -23.92 -2.81 20.87
C PHE A 327 -22.71 -3.00 21.79
N GLY A 328 -21.58 -3.45 21.21
CA GLY A 328 -20.36 -3.74 21.97
C GLY A 328 -20.32 -5.14 22.60
N CYS A 329 -21.09 -6.10 22.05
CA CYS A 329 -21.24 -7.45 22.61
C CYS A 329 -21.89 -7.43 23.99
N ILE A 330 -22.99 -6.69 24.14
CA ILE A 330 -23.85 -6.73 25.33
C ILE A 330 -25.11 -7.59 25.09
N ASP A 331 -25.18 -8.29 23.97
CA ASP A 331 -26.22 -9.29 23.69
C ASP A 331 -25.96 -10.62 24.42
N VAL A 332 -26.90 -11.56 24.37
CA VAL A 332 -26.76 -12.84 25.08
C VAL A 332 -25.81 -13.82 24.36
N ALA A 333 -25.57 -13.67 23.06
CA ALA A 333 -24.77 -14.61 22.27
C ALA A 333 -23.27 -14.31 22.33
N PHE A 334 -22.86 -13.03 22.23
CA PHE A 334 -21.45 -12.62 22.18
C PHE A 334 -20.93 -11.96 23.45
N CYS A 335 -21.80 -11.64 24.42
CA CYS A 335 -21.33 -11.07 25.69
C CYS A 335 -20.40 -12.04 26.44
N PRO A 336 -19.24 -11.55 26.93
CA PRO A 336 -18.37 -12.34 27.80
C PRO A 336 -19.11 -12.86 29.03
N TYR A 337 -18.76 -14.08 29.45
CA TYR A 337 -19.33 -14.65 30.66
C TYR A 337 -19.06 -13.75 31.87
N GLY A 338 -20.11 -13.39 32.60
CA GLY A 338 -20.05 -12.47 33.72
C GLY A 338 -21.39 -12.33 34.43
N GLU A 339 -21.50 -11.38 35.37
CA GLU A 339 -22.75 -11.09 36.07
C GLU A 339 -23.83 -10.57 35.12
N TYR A 340 -23.48 -9.63 34.25
CA TYR A 340 -24.39 -9.08 33.25
C TYR A 340 -24.99 -10.19 32.37
N TRP A 341 -24.14 -11.02 31.74
CA TRP A 341 -24.60 -12.12 30.89
C TRP A 341 -25.51 -13.11 31.63
N ARG A 342 -25.20 -13.44 32.89
CA ARG A 342 -26.05 -14.33 33.72
C ARG A 342 -27.44 -13.73 33.94
N LYS A 343 -27.53 -12.43 34.23
CA LYS A 343 -28.81 -11.73 34.42
C LYS A 343 -29.57 -11.58 33.09
N ALA A 344 -28.92 -11.18 32.00
CA ALA A 344 -29.54 -11.09 30.68
C ALA A 344 -30.10 -12.47 30.24
N ARG A 345 -29.33 -13.54 30.41
CA ARG A 345 -29.80 -14.92 30.15
C ARG A 345 -30.97 -15.31 31.05
N GLN A 346 -30.95 -14.92 32.33
CA GLN A 346 -32.05 -15.18 33.26
C GLN A 346 -33.34 -14.51 32.79
N ILE A 347 -33.30 -13.24 32.35
CA ILE A 347 -34.44 -12.53 31.76
C ILE A 347 -34.97 -13.30 30.54
N CYS A 348 -34.08 -13.66 29.60
CA CYS A 348 -34.50 -14.39 28.41
C CYS A 348 -35.21 -15.71 28.76
N VAL A 349 -34.67 -16.50 29.70
CA VAL A 349 -35.22 -17.82 30.03
C VAL A 349 -36.49 -17.72 30.87
N LEU A 350 -36.53 -16.84 31.87
CA LEU A 350 -37.65 -16.77 32.83
C LEU A 350 -38.80 -15.89 32.34
N GLU A 351 -38.49 -14.79 31.64
CA GLU A 351 -39.50 -13.79 31.29
C GLU A 351 -39.92 -13.88 29.82
N LEU A 352 -38.98 -14.12 28.90
CA LEU A 352 -39.25 -14.07 27.45
C LEU A 352 -39.59 -15.44 26.86
N LEU A 353 -38.85 -16.47 27.26
CA LEU A 353 -38.92 -17.82 26.71
C LEU A 353 -39.51 -18.84 27.69
N SER A 354 -40.23 -18.38 28.71
CA SER A 354 -40.91 -19.28 29.64
C SER A 354 -42.02 -20.06 28.95
N GLN A 355 -42.35 -21.23 29.49
CA GLN A 355 -43.41 -22.08 28.95
C GLN A 355 -44.74 -21.32 28.79
N LYS A 356 -45.06 -20.43 29.75
CA LYS A 356 -46.24 -19.56 29.69
C LYS A 356 -46.21 -18.62 28.48
N ARG A 357 -45.06 -18.00 28.18
CA ARG A 357 -44.91 -17.11 27.01
C ARG A 357 -44.95 -17.89 25.70
N VAL A 358 -44.26 -19.02 25.62
CA VAL A 358 -44.27 -19.87 24.43
C VAL A 358 -45.70 -20.34 24.10
N GLN A 359 -46.51 -20.64 25.12
CA GLN A 359 -47.94 -20.94 24.98
C GLN A 359 -48.77 -19.71 24.57
N ALA A 360 -48.50 -18.53 25.14
CA ALA A 360 -49.20 -17.30 24.76
C ALA A 360 -49.02 -16.97 23.25
N PHE A 361 -47.85 -17.27 22.67
CA PHE A 361 -47.59 -17.09 21.24
C PHE A 361 -48.08 -18.25 20.34
N GLN A 362 -48.88 -19.18 20.87
CA GLN A 362 -49.41 -20.31 20.09
C GLN A 362 -50.28 -19.84 18.92
N LEU A 363 -51.19 -18.89 19.17
CA LEU A 363 -52.10 -18.38 18.13
C LEU A 363 -51.33 -17.74 16.97
N VAL A 364 -50.27 -16.99 17.27
CA VAL A 364 -49.39 -16.40 16.22
C VAL A 364 -48.82 -17.49 15.33
N ARG A 365 -48.32 -18.60 15.91
CA ARG A 365 -47.77 -19.72 15.11
C ARG A 365 -48.85 -20.40 14.28
N GLU A 366 -50.03 -20.63 14.85
CA GLU A 366 -51.14 -21.27 14.14
C GLU A 366 -51.62 -20.44 12.96
N GLU A 367 -51.75 -19.13 13.12
CA GLU A 367 -52.15 -18.20 12.07
C GLU A 367 -51.12 -18.15 10.93
N GLU A 368 -49.83 -17.98 11.23
CA GLU A 368 -48.79 -17.91 10.19
C GLU A 368 -48.64 -19.23 9.43
N VAL A 369 -48.77 -20.38 10.11
CA VAL A 369 -48.77 -21.69 9.47
C VAL A 369 -50.03 -21.89 8.62
N ALA A 370 -51.20 -21.48 9.08
CA ALA A 370 -52.43 -21.55 8.30
C ALA A 370 -52.32 -20.72 7.01
N ALA A 371 -51.79 -19.49 7.11
CA ALA A 371 -51.54 -18.64 5.96
C ALA A 371 -50.55 -19.26 4.95
N MET A 372 -49.49 -19.93 5.42
CA MET A 372 -48.59 -20.71 4.56
C MET A 372 -49.34 -21.84 3.85
N MET A 373 -50.13 -22.62 4.59
CA MET A 373 -50.88 -23.75 4.03
C MET A 373 -51.88 -23.30 2.97
N ASP A 374 -52.53 -22.15 3.16
CA ASP A 374 -53.46 -21.60 2.18
C ASP A 374 -52.74 -21.12 0.92
N LYS A 375 -51.54 -20.53 1.04
CA LYS A 375 -50.69 -20.23 -0.13
C LYS A 375 -50.29 -21.49 -0.89
N ILE A 376 -49.92 -22.57 -0.18
CA ILE A 376 -49.59 -23.86 -0.80
C ILE A 376 -50.82 -24.45 -1.51
N ARG A 377 -51.99 -24.42 -0.87
CA ARG A 377 -53.25 -24.87 -1.47
C ARG A 377 -53.56 -24.08 -2.76
N LEU A 378 -53.43 -22.76 -2.73
CA LEU A 378 -53.66 -21.91 -3.90
C LEU A 378 -52.65 -22.16 -5.05
N ALA A 379 -51.38 -22.41 -4.72
CA ALA A 379 -50.40 -22.78 -5.72
C ALA A 379 -50.70 -24.17 -6.32
N SER A 380 -51.13 -25.12 -5.48
CA SER A 380 -51.53 -26.45 -5.91
C SER A 380 -52.73 -26.42 -6.86
N THR A 381 -53.74 -25.58 -6.61
CA THR A 381 -54.89 -25.44 -7.52
C THR A 381 -54.50 -24.83 -8.87
N LYS A 382 -53.41 -24.04 -8.90
CA LYS A 382 -52.84 -23.45 -10.11
C LYS A 382 -51.76 -24.33 -10.76
N HIS A 383 -51.49 -25.52 -10.22
CA HIS A 383 -50.38 -26.40 -10.63
C HIS A 383 -49.02 -25.67 -10.68
N ALA A 384 -48.81 -24.69 -9.81
CA ALA A 384 -47.58 -23.91 -9.74
C ALA A 384 -46.60 -24.52 -8.74
N ALA A 385 -45.30 -24.47 -9.06
CA ALA A 385 -44.24 -24.81 -8.12
C ALA A 385 -44.16 -23.75 -7.01
N VAL A 386 -43.74 -24.18 -5.81
CA VAL A 386 -43.60 -23.33 -4.63
C VAL A 386 -42.19 -23.45 -4.08
N ASP A 387 -41.56 -22.32 -3.76
CA ASP A 387 -40.30 -22.29 -3.04
C ASP A 387 -40.55 -22.34 -1.53
N LEU A 388 -40.34 -23.52 -0.94
CA LEU A 388 -40.51 -23.72 0.50
C LEU A 388 -39.47 -22.96 1.33
N SER A 389 -38.29 -22.66 0.78
CA SER A 389 -37.23 -21.95 1.50
C SER A 389 -37.67 -20.53 1.83
N ASP A 390 -38.23 -19.83 0.84
CA ASP A 390 -38.78 -18.48 0.99
C ASP A 390 -40.00 -18.48 1.91
N MET A 391 -40.89 -19.48 1.78
CA MET A 391 -42.06 -19.61 2.67
C MET A 391 -41.67 -19.84 4.13
N PHE A 392 -40.72 -20.75 4.41
CA PHE A 392 -40.26 -21.01 5.77
C PHE A 392 -39.55 -19.80 6.36
N LEU A 393 -38.75 -19.08 5.56
CA LEU A 393 -38.12 -17.83 5.98
C LEU A 393 -39.19 -16.79 6.35
N THR A 394 -40.19 -16.61 5.50
CA THR A 394 -41.29 -15.66 5.71
C THR A 394 -42.05 -15.97 6.99
N VAL A 395 -42.48 -17.23 7.19
CA VAL A 395 -43.24 -17.61 8.39
C VAL A 395 -42.38 -17.51 9.65
N THR A 396 -41.10 -17.88 9.60
CA THR A 396 -40.21 -17.73 10.76
C THR A 396 -40.05 -16.26 11.14
N ASN A 397 -39.81 -15.38 10.15
CA ASN A 397 -39.70 -13.95 10.36
C ASN A 397 -41.01 -13.35 10.91
N ASN A 398 -42.17 -13.74 10.39
CA ASN A 398 -43.46 -13.24 10.87
C ASN A 398 -43.75 -13.69 12.30
N ILE A 399 -43.49 -14.96 12.63
CA ILE A 399 -43.67 -15.49 13.99
C ILE A 399 -42.78 -14.72 14.96
N VAL A 400 -41.49 -14.55 14.64
CA VAL A 400 -40.55 -13.80 15.49
C VAL A 400 -40.98 -12.34 15.60
N SER A 401 -41.29 -11.67 14.48
CA SER A 401 -41.68 -10.26 14.47
C SER A 401 -42.96 -10.01 15.28
N ARG A 402 -43.98 -10.85 15.11
CA ARG A 402 -45.25 -10.71 15.87
C ARG A 402 -45.09 -11.05 17.35
N SER A 403 -44.27 -12.05 17.68
CA SER A 403 -44.04 -12.43 19.07
C SER A 403 -43.14 -11.44 19.81
N ALA A 404 -42.12 -10.93 19.12
CA ALA A 404 -41.12 -10.05 19.71
C ALA A 404 -41.53 -8.58 19.68
N LEU A 405 -42.02 -8.11 18.52
CA LEU A 405 -42.28 -6.69 18.22
C LEU A 405 -43.79 -6.37 18.13
N GLY A 406 -44.67 -7.34 18.45
CA GLY A 406 -46.13 -7.18 18.44
C GLY A 406 -46.79 -7.21 17.05
N ARG A 407 -46.05 -6.98 15.96
CA ARG A 407 -46.59 -6.97 14.59
C ARG A 407 -45.53 -7.33 13.54
N VAL A 408 -45.98 -7.56 12.30
CA VAL A 408 -45.10 -7.68 11.14
C VAL A 408 -44.77 -6.28 10.62
N TYR A 409 -43.47 -5.99 10.49
CA TYR A 409 -42.98 -4.74 9.89
C TYR A 409 -42.63 -4.99 8.42
N GLU A 410 -43.60 -4.77 7.53
CA GLU A 410 -43.43 -4.86 6.07
C GLU A 410 -43.02 -3.51 5.45
N ASN A 411 -42.45 -3.55 4.24
CA ASN A 411 -41.94 -2.39 3.50
C ASN A 411 -43.06 -1.40 3.09
N GLY A 412 -43.56 -0.60 4.03
CA GLY A 412 -44.63 0.37 3.80
C GLY A 412 -44.16 1.78 3.42
N SER A 413 -42.93 2.16 3.79
CA SER A 413 -42.41 3.54 3.73
C SER A 413 -41.08 3.72 2.97
N GLY A 414 -40.54 2.65 2.37
CA GLY A 414 -39.20 2.65 1.77
C GLY A 414 -38.07 2.28 2.74
N ASP A 415 -38.39 2.09 4.02
CA ASP A 415 -37.49 1.49 5.01
C ASP A 415 -37.44 -0.04 4.88
N LYS A 416 -36.33 -0.63 5.33
CA LYS A 416 -36.08 -2.07 5.25
C LYS A 416 -36.87 -2.82 6.33
N SER A 417 -37.48 -3.94 5.96
CA SER A 417 -38.19 -4.81 6.90
C SER A 417 -37.25 -5.42 7.94
N PHE A 418 -37.81 -5.87 9.08
CA PHE A 418 -37.08 -6.59 10.11
C PHE A 418 -36.33 -7.82 9.56
N GLY A 419 -36.96 -8.57 8.65
CA GLY A 419 -36.35 -9.75 8.03
C GLY A 419 -35.15 -9.41 7.15
N GLU A 420 -35.22 -8.32 6.37
CA GLU A 420 -34.10 -7.84 5.55
C GLU A 420 -32.95 -7.33 6.40
N LEU A 421 -33.26 -6.56 7.45
CA LEU A 421 -32.29 -6.06 8.43
C LEU A 421 -31.56 -7.21 9.14
N SER A 422 -32.31 -8.20 9.62
CA SER A 422 -31.77 -9.39 10.27
C SER A 422 -30.88 -10.22 9.33
N LYS A 423 -31.31 -10.41 8.08
CA LYS A 423 -30.51 -11.11 7.06
C LYS A 423 -29.18 -10.41 6.80
N MET A 424 -29.20 -9.09 6.60
CA MET A 424 -27.96 -8.32 6.41
C MET A 424 -27.02 -8.41 7.62
N ALA A 425 -27.56 -8.40 8.85
CA ALA A 425 -26.77 -8.54 10.06
C ALA A 425 -26.10 -9.92 10.12
N ILE A 426 -26.85 -11.01 9.86
CA ILE A 426 -26.32 -12.38 9.82
C ILE A 426 -25.27 -12.57 8.72
N ASP A 427 -25.51 -12.01 7.53
CA ASP A 427 -24.55 -12.07 6.42
C ASP A 427 -23.23 -11.35 6.78
N LEU A 428 -23.29 -10.24 7.52
CA LEU A 428 -22.11 -9.51 7.98
C LEU A 428 -21.40 -10.19 9.16
N LEU A 429 -22.13 -10.80 10.08
CA LEU A 429 -21.55 -11.58 11.20
C LEU A 429 -20.74 -12.78 10.70
N THR A 430 -21.14 -13.36 9.56
CA THR A 430 -20.43 -14.50 8.94
C THR A 430 -19.39 -14.08 7.91
N HIS A 431 -19.26 -12.78 7.63
CA HIS A 431 -18.31 -12.26 6.66
C HIS A 431 -16.87 -12.35 7.17
N PHE A 432 -15.91 -12.49 6.25
CA PHE A 432 -14.50 -12.53 6.61
C PHE A 432 -14.02 -11.14 7.05
N CYS A 433 -13.44 -11.06 8.25
CA CYS A 433 -12.81 -9.84 8.76
C CYS A 433 -11.30 -10.04 8.89
N PHE A 434 -10.53 -9.15 8.25
CA PHE A 434 -9.07 -9.16 8.31
C PHE A 434 -8.57 -8.87 9.70
N GLN A 435 -9.12 -7.87 10.41
CA GLN A 435 -8.67 -7.54 11.76
C GLN A 435 -8.80 -8.71 12.73
N ASP A 436 -9.89 -9.48 12.64
CA ASP A 436 -10.16 -10.60 13.55
C ASP A 436 -9.16 -11.77 13.35
N MET A 437 -8.68 -11.97 12.13
CA MET A 437 -7.71 -13.03 11.79
C MET A 437 -6.25 -12.55 11.80
N PHE A 438 -6.05 -11.27 11.50
CA PHE A 438 -4.76 -10.60 11.29
C PHE A 438 -4.82 -9.18 11.89
N PRO A 439 -4.53 -9.02 13.20
CA PRO A 439 -4.69 -7.74 13.89
C PRO A 439 -3.96 -6.55 13.25
N PHE A 440 -2.85 -6.79 12.54
CA PHE A 440 -2.06 -5.76 11.86
C PHE A 440 -2.66 -5.28 10.52
N SER A 441 -3.62 -5.99 9.93
CA SER A 441 -4.19 -5.66 8.62
C SER A 441 -5.64 -5.18 8.68
N GLY A 442 -6.09 -4.64 9.82
CA GLY A 442 -7.46 -4.13 9.98
C GLY A 442 -7.83 -2.95 9.05
N TRP A 443 -6.85 -2.31 8.41
CA TRP A 443 -7.09 -1.32 7.35
C TRP A 443 -7.73 -1.93 6.10
N MET A 444 -7.51 -3.23 5.84
CA MET A 444 -8.12 -3.93 4.70
C MET A 444 -9.64 -4.02 4.83
N ASP A 445 -10.18 -4.09 6.05
CA ASP A 445 -11.63 -4.10 6.27
C ASP A 445 -12.32 -2.79 5.86
N ASN A 446 -11.58 -1.68 5.84
CA ASN A 446 -12.06 -0.42 5.27
C ASN A 446 -12.07 -0.48 3.74
N LEU A 447 -11.04 -1.10 3.12
CA LEU A 447 -10.93 -1.22 1.67
C LEU A 447 -11.96 -2.17 1.07
N THR A 448 -12.28 -3.28 1.75
CA THR A 448 -13.34 -4.20 1.31
C THR A 448 -14.74 -3.61 1.48
N GLY A 449 -14.86 -2.48 2.17
CA GLY A 449 -16.15 -1.87 2.51
C GLY A 449 -16.85 -2.52 3.70
N LEU A 450 -16.27 -3.55 4.33
CA LEU A 450 -16.88 -4.27 5.46
C LEU A 450 -17.24 -3.31 6.60
N VAL A 451 -16.34 -2.40 6.96
CA VAL A 451 -16.59 -1.43 8.05
C VAL A 451 -17.73 -0.48 7.72
N ALA A 452 -17.85 -0.05 6.46
CA ALA A 452 -18.94 0.81 6.02
C ALA A 452 -20.28 0.06 6.04
N SER A 453 -20.30 -1.19 5.57
CA SER A 453 -21.47 -2.06 5.62
C SER A 453 -21.92 -2.34 7.06
N LEU A 454 -20.99 -2.68 7.96
CA LEU A 454 -21.28 -2.86 9.39
C LEU A 454 -21.90 -1.63 10.02
N LYS A 455 -21.32 -0.44 9.81
CA LYS A 455 -21.85 0.82 10.35
C LYS A 455 -23.21 1.19 9.76
N THR A 456 -23.45 0.85 8.50
CA THR A 456 -24.72 1.16 7.83
C THR A 456 -25.82 0.24 8.31
N THR A 457 -25.55 -1.07 8.41
CA THR A 457 -26.49 -2.05 8.95
C THR A 457 -26.77 -1.81 10.43
N SER A 458 -25.72 -1.55 11.25
CA SER A 458 -25.87 -1.23 12.67
C SER A 458 -26.77 -0.02 12.89
N ARG A 459 -26.55 1.10 12.18
CA ARG A 459 -27.43 2.29 12.26
C ARG A 459 -28.86 2.01 11.82
N ALA A 460 -29.04 1.23 10.76
CA ALA A 460 -30.39 0.89 10.28
C ALA A 460 -31.14 0.01 11.31
N PHE A 461 -30.46 -0.94 11.92
CA PHE A 461 -31.02 -1.79 12.98
C PHE A 461 -31.33 -0.99 14.25
N ASP A 462 -30.41 -0.11 14.65
CA ASP A 462 -30.55 0.77 15.80
C ASP A 462 -31.76 1.71 15.68
N ASN A 463 -31.89 2.41 14.53
CA ASN A 463 -33.03 3.27 14.24
C ASN A 463 -34.35 2.50 14.21
N PHE A 464 -34.35 1.30 13.63
CA PHE A 464 -35.53 0.43 13.59
C PHE A 464 -35.98 0.05 15.00
N LEU A 465 -35.06 -0.43 15.83
CA LEU A 465 -35.39 -0.79 17.21
C LEU A 465 -35.81 0.42 18.04
N ASP A 466 -35.22 1.60 17.81
CA ASP A 466 -35.67 2.84 18.44
C ASP A 466 -37.12 3.17 18.09
N GLN A 467 -37.48 3.07 16.82
CA GLN A 467 -38.85 3.28 16.37
C GLN A 467 -39.80 2.28 17.04
N VAL A 468 -39.44 0.99 17.08
CA VAL A 468 -40.25 -0.04 17.74
C VAL A 468 -40.44 0.29 19.22
N ILE A 469 -39.37 0.63 19.94
CA ILE A 469 -39.43 0.97 21.37
C ILE A 469 -40.32 2.19 21.60
N GLU A 470 -40.18 3.24 20.78
CA GLU A 470 -40.97 4.46 20.89
C GLU A 470 -42.46 4.20 20.63
N GLU A 471 -42.79 3.40 19.61
CA GLU A 471 -44.17 2.98 19.32
C GLU A 471 -44.81 2.25 20.52
N HIS A 472 -44.05 1.41 21.23
CA HIS A 472 -44.53 0.67 22.41
C HIS A 472 -44.62 1.52 23.68
N GLN A 473 -44.00 2.71 23.70
CA GLN A 473 -44.09 3.65 24.82
C GLN A 473 -45.27 4.62 24.69
N LEU A 474 -45.95 4.68 23.53
CA LEU A 474 -47.07 5.59 23.31
C LEU A 474 -48.29 5.20 24.18
N PRO A 475 -48.93 6.16 24.87
CA PRO A 475 -50.00 5.90 25.85
C PRO A 475 -51.34 5.44 25.24
N ASN A 476 -51.43 5.26 23.93
CA ASN A 476 -52.67 4.98 23.18
C ASN A 476 -52.85 3.51 22.75
N LYS A 477 -52.00 2.58 23.18
CA LYS A 477 -52.34 1.14 23.06
C LYS A 477 -53.49 0.89 24.03
N GLU A 478 -54.68 0.61 23.50
CA GLU A 478 -55.81 0.11 24.28
C GLU A 478 -55.30 -1.04 25.15
N ASP A 479 -55.37 -0.85 26.47
CA ASP A 479 -54.88 -1.73 27.56
C ASP A 479 -55.62 -3.09 27.62
N ASN A 480 -56.24 -3.50 26.51
CA ASN A 480 -57.24 -4.56 26.39
C ASN A 480 -56.75 -5.81 25.64
N SER A 481 -55.50 -5.87 25.18
CA SER A 481 -54.92 -7.14 24.73
C SER A 481 -54.11 -7.77 25.86
N ASP A 482 -54.64 -8.84 26.47
CA ASP A 482 -53.92 -9.68 27.44
C ASP A 482 -52.58 -10.26 26.91
N ALA A 483 -52.31 -10.13 25.61
CA ALA A 483 -51.12 -10.64 24.94
C ALA A 483 -50.00 -9.59 24.85
N LYS A 484 -49.24 -9.42 25.95
CA LYS A 484 -47.99 -8.63 25.94
C LYS A 484 -46.92 -9.30 25.07
N ASP A 485 -46.33 -8.54 24.14
CA ASP A 485 -45.15 -8.96 23.35
C ASP A 485 -43.84 -8.83 24.15
N ILE A 486 -42.70 -9.26 23.56
CA ILE A 486 -41.40 -9.23 24.24
C ILE A 486 -40.96 -7.80 24.56
N VAL A 487 -41.20 -6.83 23.67
CA VAL A 487 -40.87 -5.42 23.91
C VAL A 487 -41.64 -4.89 25.12
N ASP A 488 -42.95 -5.16 25.20
CA ASP A 488 -43.79 -4.77 26.34
C ASP A 488 -43.26 -5.36 27.66
N ILE A 489 -42.82 -6.62 27.65
CA ILE A 489 -42.24 -7.29 28.82
C ILE A 489 -40.92 -6.63 29.23
N LEU A 490 -40.02 -6.38 28.29
CA LEU A 490 -38.72 -5.76 28.59
C LEU A 490 -38.87 -4.33 29.10
N LEU A 491 -39.78 -3.55 28.52
CA LEU A 491 -40.09 -2.19 28.99
C LEU A 491 -40.70 -2.19 30.40
N HIS A 492 -41.53 -3.17 30.72
CA HIS A 492 -42.07 -3.35 32.06
C HIS A 492 -40.98 -3.68 33.09
N LEU A 493 -40.08 -4.61 32.75
CA LEU A 493 -38.94 -4.98 33.61
C LEU A 493 -37.97 -3.79 33.82
N GLN A 494 -37.78 -2.97 32.79
CA GLN A 494 -36.98 -1.74 32.89
C GLN A 494 -37.60 -0.73 33.86
N LYS A 495 -38.93 -0.58 33.86
CA LYS A 495 -39.65 0.38 34.74
C LYS A 495 -39.73 -0.07 36.19
N ASP A 496 -39.92 -1.37 36.43
CA ASP A 496 -40.13 -1.89 37.78
C ASP A 496 -38.86 -1.94 38.65
N GLY A 497 -37.69 -1.69 38.07
CA GLY A 497 -36.42 -1.81 38.77
C GLY A 497 -36.17 -3.21 39.35
N GLY A 498 -36.88 -4.23 38.85
CA GLY A 498 -36.82 -5.61 39.34
C GLY A 498 -35.51 -6.33 39.04
N LEU A 499 -34.57 -5.63 38.38
CA LEU A 499 -33.25 -6.12 38.03
C LEU A 499 -32.21 -5.32 38.79
N ASP A 500 -31.35 -6.02 39.51
CA ASP A 500 -30.18 -5.50 40.21
C ASP A 500 -29.04 -5.11 39.22
N VAL A 501 -29.40 -4.81 37.96
CA VAL A 501 -28.58 -4.23 36.89
C VAL A 501 -29.51 -3.33 36.08
N ASP A 502 -29.11 -2.08 35.89
CA ASP A 502 -29.84 -1.14 35.04
C ASP A 502 -29.87 -1.67 33.59
N LEU A 503 -31.05 -2.13 33.14
CA LEU A 503 -31.27 -2.49 31.75
C LEU A 503 -31.29 -1.20 30.92
N THR A 504 -30.12 -0.81 30.42
CA THR A 504 -29.98 0.35 29.53
C THR A 504 -30.81 0.16 28.25
N ARG A 505 -31.11 1.25 27.56
CA ARG A 505 -31.80 1.18 26.26
C ARG A 505 -31.05 0.29 25.26
N ASP A 506 -29.72 0.39 25.22
CA ASP A 506 -28.88 -0.45 24.38
C ASP A 506 -28.90 -1.92 24.83
N GLY A 507 -28.95 -2.19 26.14
CA GLY A 507 -29.12 -3.55 26.67
C GLY A 507 -30.47 -4.17 26.30
N LEU A 508 -31.55 -3.37 26.31
CA LEU A 508 -32.86 -3.79 25.84
C LEU A 508 -32.81 -4.12 24.34
N LYS A 509 -32.24 -3.22 23.52
CA LYS A 509 -32.04 -3.42 22.08
C LYS A 509 -31.16 -4.63 21.74
N ALA A 510 -30.18 -4.95 22.59
CA ALA A 510 -29.30 -6.10 22.39
C ALA A 510 -29.93 -7.44 22.77
N ILE A 511 -30.96 -7.43 23.62
CA ILE A 511 -31.74 -8.63 23.97
C ILE A 511 -32.81 -8.92 22.92
N LEU A 512 -33.41 -7.87 22.35
CA LEU A 512 -34.31 -7.94 21.19
C LEU A 512 -33.56 -8.42 19.95
#